data_AF-A0A067SV77-F1
#
_entry.id   AF-A0A067SV77-F1
#
_cell.length_a   1.000
_cell.length_b   1.000
_cell.length_c   1.000
_cell.angle_alpha   90.00
_cell.angle_beta   90.00
_cell.angle_gamma   90.00
#
_symmetry.space_group_name_H-M   'P 1'
#
loop_
_entity.id
_entity.type
_entity.pdbx_description
1 polymer ?
#
loop_
_entity_poly.entity_id
_entity_poly.type
_entity_poly.pdbx_seq_one_letter_code
_entity_poly.pdbx_strand_id
1 'polypeptide(L)'
;MDGADNVYMEQLQRFDHFAEGILENMYSDSCLTALVSIVTLEITEFADLAILPEIFSLSKAQHSLDKLSFTFSAHLASVYRRFILDFFEDPRRCGIYTLTRERYATAAVYFIQYISNHVEQITPSLSTLKRKHMHQKNTPWLWRKILQKARSSEAAQILQWQLLKNRKRLISRRGISNMLKSDRAFGLALRCLVHVLPQSAISEELTILASQHTFGPLSRKCPDRKRVVKEEMARYLARAEQEGS
;
A
#
# COMPACT_ATOMS: atom_id res chain seq x y z
N MET A 1 -39.78 -23.01 -14.19
CA MET A 1 -38.57 -22.18 -14.05
C MET A 1 -38.40 -21.65 -12.62
N ASP A 2 -39.46 -21.67 -11.81
CA ASP A 2 -39.53 -21.14 -10.44
C ASP A 2 -38.56 -21.75 -9.40
N GLY A 3 -37.99 -22.93 -9.66
CA GLY A 3 -37.06 -23.59 -8.73
C GLY A 3 -35.63 -23.04 -8.77
N ALA A 4 -35.18 -22.52 -9.91
CA ALA A 4 -33.82 -22.00 -10.05
C ALA A 4 -33.64 -20.63 -9.38
N ASP A 5 -34.66 -19.77 -9.50
CA ASP A 5 -34.66 -18.44 -8.89
C ASP A 5 -34.68 -18.53 -7.36
N ASN A 6 -35.37 -19.53 -6.80
CA ASN A 6 -35.41 -19.76 -5.36
C ASN A 6 -34.04 -20.19 -4.79
N VAL A 7 -33.35 -21.12 -5.47
CA VAL A 7 -32.02 -21.59 -5.05
C VAL A 7 -30.97 -20.48 -5.15
N TYR A 8 -31.03 -19.65 -6.21
CA TYR A 8 -30.12 -18.52 -6.35
C TYR A 8 -30.29 -17.50 -5.22
N MET A 9 -31.52 -17.13 -4.90
CA MET A 9 -31.81 -16.20 -3.80
C MET A 9 -31.38 -16.75 -2.44
N GLU A 10 -31.59 -18.04 -2.19
CA GLU A 10 -31.13 -18.70 -0.97
C GLU A 10 -29.59 -18.68 -0.85
N GLN A 11 -28.87 -18.96 -1.94
CA GLN A 11 -27.41 -18.89 -1.97
C GLN A 11 -26.91 -17.46 -1.74
N LEU A 12 -27.59 -16.48 -2.33
CA LEU A 12 -27.26 -15.07 -2.17
C LEU A 12 -27.40 -14.63 -0.71
N GLN A 13 -28.51 -14.97 -0.06
CA GLN A 13 -28.75 -14.68 1.36
C GLN A 13 -27.72 -15.35 2.28
N ARG A 14 -27.35 -16.61 1.99
CA ARG A 14 -26.29 -17.30 2.73
C ARG A 14 -24.94 -16.62 2.58
N PHE A 15 -24.62 -16.15 1.37
CA PHE A 15 -23.40 -15.38 1.14
C PHE A 15 -23.44 -14.06 1.92
N ASP A 16 -24.54 -13.32 1.83
CA ASP A 16 -24.68 -12.01 2.49
C ASP A 16 -24.45 -12.17 4.00
N HIS A 17 -25.17 -13.10 4.65
CA HIS A 17 -24.99 -13.38 6.08
C HIS A 17 -23.56 -13.82 6.44
N PHE A 18 -22.92 -14.62 5.59
CA PHE A 18 -21.52 -15.01 5.78
C PHE A 18 -20.58 -13.81 5.65
N ALA A 19 -20.79 -12.95 4.66
CA ALA A 19 -19.96 -11.78 4.39
C ALA A 19 -20.06 -10.75 5.53
N GLU A 20 -21.26 -10.52 6.06
CA GLU A 20 -21.51 -9.64 7.21
C GLU A 20 -20.63 -10.03 8.41
N GLY A 21 -20.71 -11.29 8.84
CA GLY A 21 -19.93 -11.78 9.98
C GLY A 21 -18.41 -11.71 9.76
N ILE A 22 -17.95 -11.86 8.51
CA ILE A 22 -16.52 -11.70 8.20
C ILE A 22 -16.10 -10.23 8.19
N LEU A 23 -16.89 -9.36 7.59
CA LEU A 23 -16.59 -7.93 7.49
C LEU A 23 -16.57 -7.26 8.87
N GLU A 24 -17.45 -7.64 9.78
CA GLU A 24 -17.41 -7.15 11.17
C GLU A 24 -16.05 -7.38 11.84
N ASN A 25 -15.53 -8.60 11.68
CA ASN A 25 -14.23 -8.99 12.22
C ASN A 25 -13.08 -8.29 11.48
N MET A 26 -13.17 -8.13 10.16
CA MET A 26 -12.15 -7.41 9.38
C MET A 26 -12.10 -5.93 9.76
N TYR A 27 -13.23 -5.27 9.97
CA TYR A 27 -13.29 -3.84 10.29
C TYR A 27 -12.80 -3.49 11.72
N SER A 28 -12.60 -4.50 12.57
CA SER A 28 -11.96 -4.33 13.87
C SER A 28 -10.44 -4.15 13.78
N ASP A 29 -9.85 -4.41 12.62
CA ASP A 29 -8.41 -4.29 12.35
C ASP A 29 -8.16 -3.24 11.25
N SER A 30 -7.25 -2.30 11.49
CA SER A 30 -6.99 -1.20 10.56
C SER A 30 -6.34 -1.65 9.24
N CYS A 31 -5.51 -2.70 9.28
CA CYS A 31 -4.87 -3.28 8.11
C CYS A 31 -5.90 -3.97 7.22
N LEU A 32 -6.77 -4.78 7.82
CA LEU A 32 -7.86 -5.45 7.10
C LEU A 32 -8.91 -4.44 6.59
N THR A 33 -9.23 -3.40 7.36
CA THR A 33 -10.08 -2.30 6.91
C THR A 33 -9.50 -1.62 5.67
N ALA A 34 -8.20 -1.31 5.69
CA ALA A 34 -7.51 -0.73 4.55
C ALA A 34 -7.52 -1.66 3.32
N LEU A 35 -7.39 -2.98 3.54
CA LEU A 35 -7.49 -3.97 2.47
C LEU A 35 -8.90 -4.04 1.84
N VAL A 36 -9.96 -4.03 2.65
CA VAL A 36 -11.34 -4.00 2.13
C VAL A 36 -11.60 -2.70 1.36
N SER A 37 -11.10 -1.56 1.87
CA SER A 37 -11.34 -0.23 1.29
C SER A 37 -10.88 -0.05 -0.15
N ILE A 38 -9.96 -0.91 -0.61
CA ILE A 38 -9.40 -0.85 -1.98
C ILE A 38 -10.07 -1.85 -2.93
N VAL A 39 -11.14 -2.55 -2.52
CA VAL A 39 -11.84 -3.49 -3.41
C VAL A 39 -12.43 -2.79 -4.64
N THR A 40 -12.93 -1.56 -4.47
CA THR A 40 -13.47 -0.72 -5.54
C THR A 40 -12.36 -0.12 -6.40
N LEU A 41 -11.12 -0.06 -5.90
CA LEU A 41 -9.96 0.35 -6.68
C LEU A 41 -9.62 -0.72 -7.72
N GLU A 42 -9.46 -0.29 -8.98
CA GLU A 42 -9.09 -1.19 -10.08
C GLU A 42 -7.62 -1.63 -9.98
N ILE A 43 -7.36 -2.73 -9.29
CA ILE A 43 -6.04 -3.35 -9.20
C ILE A 43 -5.95 -4.42 -10.30
N THR A 44 -5.87 -3.96 -11.56
CA THR A 44 -5.99 -4.82 -12.74
C THR A 44 -4.66 -5.41 -13.21
N GLU A 45 -3.52 -4.84 -12.80
CA GLU A 45 -2.22 -5.38 -13.17
C GLU A 45 -1.85 -6.55 -12.25
N PHE A 46 -1.53 -7.71 -12.83
CA PHE A 46 -0.96 -8.85 -12.10
C PHE A 46 0.28 -8.44 -11.27
N ALA A 47 0.99 -7.41 -11.74
CA ALA A 47 2.11 -6.80 -11.04
C ALA A 47 1.71 -6.15 -9.70
N ASP A 48 0.52 -5.59 -9.57
CA ASP A 48 0.03 -4.97 -8.32
C ASP A 48 -0.47 -6.04 -7.34
N LEU A 49 -1.09 -7.11 -7.84
CA LEU A 49 -1.54 -8.25 -6.99
C LEU A 49 -0.37 -8.91 -6.26
N ALA A 50 0.75 -9.11 -6.96
CA ALA A 50 1.97 -9.66 -6.36
C ALA A 50 2.60 -8.75 -5.29
N ILE A 51 2.11 -7.52 -5.16
CA ILE A 51 2.62 -6.46 -4.28
C ILE A 51 1.69 -6.21 -3.10
N LEU A 52 0.41 -6.56 -3.17
CA LEU A 52 -0.52 -6.46 -2.03
C LEU A 52 0.02 -7.10 -0.74
N PRO A 53 0.65 -8.28 -0.75
CA PRO A 53 1.23 -8.86 0.47
C PRO A 53 2.35 -8.00 1.08
N GLU A 54 3.06 -7.20 0.28
CA GLU A 54 4.12 -6.29 0.75
C GLU A 54 3.54 -5.02 1.39
N ILE A 55 2.31 -4.65 1.04
CA ILE A 55 1.58 -3.55 1.68
C ILE A 55 1.01 -4.02 3.00
N PHE A 56 0.23 -5.11 2.97
CA PHE A 56 -0.59 -5.50 4.11
C PHE A 56 0.13 -6.41 5.11
N SER A 57 1.19 -7.12 4.71
CA SER A 57 2.02 -7.98 5.59
C SER A 57 1.22 -8.75 6.64
N LEU A 58 0.11 -9.38 6.23
CA LEU A 58 -0.87 -9.93 7.17
C LEU A 58 -0.25 -11.03 8.04
N SER A 59 -0.53 -10.97 9.33
CA SER A 59 -0.25 -12.06 10.25
C SER A 59 -1.08 -13.31 9.91
N LYS A 60 -0.69 -14.47 10.46
CA LYS A 60 -1.46 -15.70 10.29
C LYS A 60 -2.91 -15.56 10.78
N ALA A 61 -3.12 -14.79 11.86
CA ALA A 61 -4.44 -14.50 12.40
C ALA A 61 -5.26 -13.65 11.41
N GLN A 62 -4.69 -12.56 10.88
CA GLN A 62 -5.36 -11.71 9.89
C GLN A 62 -5.66 -12.45 8.59
N HIS A 63 -4.76 -13.32 8.12
CA HIS A 63 -5.03 -14.19 6.97
C HIS A 63 -6.23 -15.11 7.19
N SER A 64 -6.46 -15.59 8.42
CA SER A 64 -7.64 -16.41 8.74
C SER A 64 -8.96 -15.62 8.75
N LEU A 65 -8.88 -14.29 8.84
CA LEU A 65 -10.02 -13.38 8.76
C LEU A 65 -10.32 -12.95 7.33
N ASP A 66 -9.36 -12.99 6.41
CA ASP A 66 -9.56 -12.69 4.98
C ASP A 66 -10.27 -13.84 4.21
N LYS A 67 -11.42 -14.29 4.73
CA LYS A 67 -12.18 -15.40 4.14
C LYS A 67 -12.90 -15.00 2.84
N LEU A 68 -13.07 -13.70 2.60
CA LEU A 68 -13.56 -13.14 1.34
C LEU A 68 -12.44 -12.93 0.31
N SER A 69 -11.19 -13.30 0.64
CA SER A 69 -10.05 -13.29 -0.27
C SER A 69 -9.77 -11.92 -0.90
N PHE A 70 -9.87 -10.86 -0.10
CA PHE A 70 -9.47 -9.52 -0.51
C PHE A 70 -7.99 -9.43 -0.82
N THR A 71 -7.13 -10.27 -0.23
CA THR A 71 -5.71 -10.32 -0.62
C THR A 71 -5.47 -10.87 -2.03
N PHE A 72 -6.45 -11.55 -2.64
CA PHE A 72 -6.22 -12.28 -3.89
C PHE A 72 -7.44 -12.30 -4.82
N SER A 73 -8.45 -13.12 -4.52
CA SER A 73 -9.53 -13.44 -5.47
C SER A 73 -10.41 -12.23 -5.77
N ALA A 74 -10.64 -11.34 -4.78
CA ALA A 74 -11.44 -10.13 -4.95
C ALA A 74 -10.83 -9.12 -5.93
N HIS A 75 -9.54 -9.26 -6.26
CA HIS A 75 -8.87 -8.41 -7.25
C HIS A 75 -8.49 -9.15 -8.53
N LEU A 76 -8.34 -10.48 -8.50
CA LEU A 76 -7.91 -11.28 -9.66
C LEU A 76 -9.07 -11.79 -10.54
N ALA A 77 -10.12 -12.32 -9.91
CA ALA A 77 -11.20 -12.99 -10.64
C ALA A 77 -12.30 -11.98 -10.98
N SER A 78 -12.41 -11.59 -12.26
CA SER A 78 -13.34 -10.54 -12.71
C SER A 78 -14.80 -10.79 -12.27
N VAL A 79 -15.26 -12.05 -12.33
CA VAL A 79 -16.62 -12.44 -11.91
C VAL A 79 -16.79 -12.32 -10.41
N TYR A 80 -15.83 -12.82 -9.62
CA TYR A 80 -15.91 -12.75 -8.17
C TYR A 80 -15.76 -11.32 -7.65
N ARG A 81 -14.83 -10.53 -8.23
CA ARG A 81 -14.71 -9.11 -7.95
C ARG A 81 -16.04 -8.40 -8.19
N ARG A 82 -16.65 -8.61 -9.35
CA ARG A 82 -17.95 -8.00 -9.67
C ARG A 82 -19.02 -8.41 -8.66
N PHE A 83 -19.08 -9.69 -8.29
CA PHE A 83 -20.01 -10.16 -7.26
C PHE A 83 -19.80 -9.47 -5.89
N ILE A 84 -18.54 -9.24 -5.49
CA ILE A 84 -18.22 -8.49 -4.27
C ILE A 84 -18.60 -7.02 -4.40
N LEU A 85 -18.37 -6.40 -5.55
CA LEU A 85 -18.78 -5.01 -5.80
C LEU A 85 -20.31 -4.87 -5.78
N ASP A 86 -21.03 -5.77 -6.45
CA ASP A 86 -22.50 -5.81 -6.44
C ASP A 86 -23.04 -5.97 -5.01
N PHE A 87 -22.32 -6.68 -4.13
CA PHE A 87 -22.65 -6.76 -2.71
C PHE A 87 -22.46 -5.41 -2.00
N PHE A 88 -21.33 -4.72 -2.19
CA PHE A 88 -21.06 -3.41 -1.56
C PHE A 88 -21.91 -2.26 -2.11
N GLU A 89 -22.29 -2.33 -3.39
CA GLU A 89 -23.10 -1.31 -4.08
C GLU A 89 -24.58 -1.39 -3.73
N ASP A 90 -25.08 -2.54 -3.25
CA ASP A 90 -26.46 -2.71 -2.80
C ASP A 90 -26.58 -2.49 -1.28
N PRO A 91 -27.14 -1.35 -0.81
CA PRO A 91 -27.31 -1.08 0.61
C PRO A 91 -28.23 -2.07 1.31
N ARG A 92 -29.11 -2.77 0.58
CA ARG A 92 -30.02 -3.78 1.14
C ARG A 92 -29.29 -5.08 1.48
N ARG A 93 -28.16 -5.34 0.82
CA ARG A 93 -27.33 -6.53 1.04
C ARG A 93 -26.19 -6.26 2.01
N CYS A 94 -25.47 -5.16 1.80
CA CYS A 94 -24.33 -4.82 2.64
C CYS A 94 -24.73 -4.20 3.99
N GLY A 95 -25.88 -3.51 4.04
CA GLY A 95 -26.38 -2.85 5.24
C GLY A 95 -25.33 -1.97 5.92
N ILE A 96 -25.12 -2.20 7.22
CA ILE A 96 -24.14 -1.47 8.03
C ILE A 96 -22.67 -1.85 7.74
N TYR A 97 -22.44 -2.87 6.91
CA TYR A 97 -21.11 -3.37 6.54
C TYR A 97 -20.55 -2.70 5.28
N THR A 98 -21.28 -1.73 4.71
CA THR A 98 -20.82 -0.90 3.59
C THR A 98 -19.59 -0.07 3.96
N LEU A 99 -18.77 0.33 2.98
CA LEU A 99 -17.61 1.17 3.24
C LEU A 99 -18.05 2.59 3.64
N THR A 100 -18.11 2.83 4.95
CA THR A 100 -18.46 4.15 5.50
C THR A 100 -17.29 5.13 5.41
N ARG A 101 -17.59 6.42 5.57
CA ARG A 101 -16.56 7.47 5.57
C ARG A 101 -15.52 7.25 6.68
N GLU A 102 -15.93 6.72 7.84
CA GLU A 102 -15.05 6.38 8.96
C GLU A 102 -14.09 5.24 8.59
N ARG A 103 -14.59 4.19 7.93
CA ARG A 103 -13.75 3.07 7.44
C ARG A 103 -12.71 3.56 6.42
N TYR A 104 -13.10 4.49 5.55
CA TYR A 104 -12.15 5.16 4.65
C TYR A 104 -11.13 6.04 5.39
N ALA A 105 -11.51 6.66 6.51
CA ALA A 105 -10.56 7.41 7.35
C ALA A 105 -9.53 6.47 8.00
N THR A 106 -9.98 5.33 8.55
CA THR A 106 -9.09 4.29 9.09
C THR A 106 -8.12 3.77 8.02
N ALA A 107 -8.62 3.53 6.81
CA ALA A 107 -7.79 3.12 5.68
C ALA A 107 -6.75 4.19 5.29
N ALA A 108 -7.15 5.46 5.26
CA ALA A 108 -6.25 6.57 4.95
C ALA A 108 -5.13 6.70 5.99
N VAL A 109 -5.46 6.59 7.28
CA VAL A 109 -4.49 6.53 8.38
C VAL A 109 -3.46 5.43 8.14
N TYR A 110 -3.93 4.21 7.84
CA TYR A 110 -3.06 3.06 7.56
C TYR A 110 -2.09 3.35 6.40
N PHE A 111 -2.57 3.88 5.27
CA PHE A 111 -1.70 4.17 4.12
C PHE A 111 -0.71 5.30 4.40
N ILE A 112 -1.10 6.37 5.12
CA ILE A 112 -0.18 7.43 5.52
C ILE A 112 0.92 6.87 6.42
N GLN A 113 0.57 6.04 7.40
CA GLN A 113 1.53 5.37 8.28
C GLN A 113 2.48 4.47 7.48
N TYR A 114 1.94 3.66 6.56
CA TYR A 114 2.73 2.81 5.67
C TYR A 114 3.76 3.62 4.86
N ILE A 115 3.30 4.70 4.20
CA ILE A 115 4.16 5.60 3.41
C ILE A 115 5.22 6.27 4.29
N SER A 116 4.86 6.68 5.51
CA SER A 116 5.75 7.35 6.45
C SER A 116 6.83 6.41 6.99
N ASN A 117 6.48 5.15 7.28
CA ASN A 117 7.44 4.15 7.75
C ASN A 117 8.44 3.73 6.65
N HIS A 118 8.11 3.95 5.37
CA HIS A 118 9.01 3.71 4.24
C HIS A 118 10.02 4.84 3.97
N VAL A 119 10.05 5.90 4.79
CA VAL A 119 11.00 7.02 4.66
C VAL A 119 12.45 6.56 4.86
N GLU A 120 12.69 5.51 5.64
CA GLU A 120 14.04 5.10 6.07
C GLU A 120 14.73 4.10 5.12
N GLN A 121 14.00 3.48 4.19
CA GLN A 121 14.58 2.52 3.25
C GLN A 121 15.20 3.22 2.03
N ILE A 122 16.22 4.05 2.26
CA ILE A 122 17.08 4.58 1.19
C ILE A 122 17.96 3.44 0.67
N THR A 123 17.37 2.51 -0.08
CA THR A 123 18.17 1.60 -0.88
C THR A 123 18.49 2.32 -2.19
N PRO A 124 19.78 2.62 -2.49
CA PRO A 124 20.16 3.30 -3.71
C PRO A 124 19.58 2.55 -4.91
N SER A 125 18.97 3.27 -5.86
CA SER A 125 18.34 2.62 -7.02
C SER A 125 19.37 1.80 -7.81
N LEU A 126 18.93 0.75 -8.52
CA LEU A 126 19.79 -0.09 -9.36
C LEU A 126 20.56 0.72 -10.41
N SER A 127 19.94 1.76 -10.96
CA SER A 127 20.59 2.69 -11.88
C SER A 127 21.66 3.53 -11.19
N THR A 128 21.42 4.00 -9.97
CA THR A 128 22.41 4.72 -9.15
C THR A 128 23.57 3.81 -8.75
N LEU A 129 23.27 2.57 -8.37
CA LEU A 129 24.25 1.50 -8.11
C LEU A 129 25.13 1.23 -9.34
N LYS A 130 24.51 1.03 -10.52
CA LYS A 130 25.23 0.82 -11.78
C LYS A 130 26.07 2.04 -12.15
N ARG A 131 25.53 3.25 -12.05
CA ARG A 131 26.23 4.50 -12.37
C ARG A 131 27.41 4.74 -11.43
N LYS A 132 27.22 4.56 -10.11
CA LYS A 132 28.31 4.62 -9.13
C LYS A 132 29.37 3.56 -9.39
N HIS A 133 28.97 2.34 -9.74
CA HIS A 133 29.91 1.27 -10.10
C HIS A 133 30.69 1.56 -11.39
N MET A 134 30.04 2.11 -12.42
CA MET A 134 30.70 2.53 -13.65
C MET A 134 31.66 3.69 -13.38
N HIS A 135 31.27 4.68 -12.57
CA HIS A 135 32.20 5.73 -12.11
C HIS A 135 33.37 5.17 -11.29
N GLN A 136 33.15 4.13 -10.48
CA GLN A 136 34.23 3.46 -9.75
C GLN A 136 35.22 2.77 -10.69
N LYS A 137 34.72 2.12 -11.75
CA LYS A 137 35.58 1.49 -12.77
C LYS A 137 36.32 2.54 -13.61
N ASN A 138 35.65 3.62 -13.98
CA ASN A 138 36.18 4.61 -14.91
C ASN A 138 37.12 5.62 -14.22
N THR A 139 36.91 5.91 -12.93
CA THR A 139 37.74 6.86 -12.17
C THR A 139 38.13 6.31 -10.79
N PRO A 140 38.94 5.22 -10.75
CA PRO A 140 39.30 4.57 -9.49
C PRO A 140 40.12 5.45 -8.54
N TRP A 141 40.94 6.37 -9.06
CA TRP A 141 41.75 7.30 -8.26
C TRP A 141 40.90 8.35 -7.52
N LEU A 142 39.89 8.91 -8.19
CA LEU A 142 38.98 9.89 -7.59
C LEU A 142 38.19 9.24 -6.45
N TRP A 143 37.76 7.99 -6.66
CA TRP A 143 37.11 7.20 -5.61
C TRP A 143 38.02 6.94 -4.41
N ARG A 144 39.29 6.58 -4.62
CA ARG A 144 40.27 6.43 -3.52
C ARG A 144 40.46 7.74 -2.75
N LYS A 145 40.45 8.88 -3.43
CA LYS A 145 40.57 10.21 -2.80
C LYS A 145 39.34 10.60 -1.97
N ILE A 146 38.13 10.26 -2.44
CA ILE A 146 36.88 10.43 -1.69
C ILE A 146 36.89 9.54 -0.44
N LEU A 147 37.26 8.26 -0.60
CA LEU A 147 37.41 7.28 0.48
C LEU A 147 38.36 7.74 1.59
N GLN A 148 39.48 8.36 1.23
CA GLN A 148 40.45 8.89 2.19
C GLN A 148 39.95 10.13 2.95
N LYS A 149 39.04 10.92 2.37
CA LYS A 149 38.48 12.13 2.97
C LYS A 149 37.25 11.87 3.84
N ALA A 150 36.51 10.80 3.55
CA ALA A 150 35.29 10.41 4.25
C ALA A 150 35.57 9.84 5.65
N ARG A 151 35.61 10.69 6.68
CA ARG A 151 35.69 10.24 8.07
C ARG A 151 34.33 9.65 8.51
N SER A 152 34.39 8.38 8.90
CA SER A 152 33.42 7.55 9.66
C SER A 152 32.00 7.29 9.13
N SER A 153 31.22 8.24 8.60
CA SER A 153 29.83 7.94 8.19
C SER A 153 29.74 7.36 6.76
N GLU A 154 30.47 7.93 5.82
CA GLU A 154 30.60 7.38 4.46
C GLU A 154 31.45 6.11 4.46
N ALA A 155 32.46 6.00 5.33
CA ALA A 155 33.24 4.77 5.52
C ALA A 155 32.38 3.59 5.99
N ALA A 156 31.39 3.85 6.86
CA ALA A 156 30.39 2.86 7.27
C ALA A 156 29.47 2.47 6.10
N GLN A 157 28.99 3.44 5.30
CA GLN A 157 28.27 3.14 4.06
C GLN A 157 29.16 2.32 3.12
N ILE A 158 30.45 2.62 2.99
CA ILE A 158 31.41 1.92 2.14
C ILE A 158 31.63 0.47 2.59
N LEU A 159 31.72 0.21 3.90
CA LEU A 159 31.71 -1.14 4.47
C LEU A 159 30.40 -1.86 4.15
N GLN A 160 29.26 -1.17 4.25
CA GLN A 160 27.96 -1.69 3.80
C GLN A 160 27.94 -1.99 2.29
N TRP A 161 28.57 -1.15 1.46
CA TRP A 161 28.74 -1.36 0.01
C TRP A 161 29.68 -2.53 -0.32
N GLN A 162 30.76 -2.72 0.44
CA GLN A 162 31.67 -3.86 0.30
C GLN A 162 31.04 -5.17 0.79
N LEU A 163 30.27 -5.13 1.88
CA LEU A 163 29.39 -6.21 2.31
C LEU A 163 28.36 -6.54 1.23
N LEU A 164 27.75 -5.55 0.59
CA LEU A 164 26.85 -5.71 -0.57
C LEU A 164 27.58 -6.27 -1.80
N LYS A 165 28.85 -5.93 -2.00
CA LYS A 165 29.71 -6.44 -3.09
C LYS A 165 30.09 -7.91 -2.88
N ASN A 166 30.38 -8.34 -1.65
CA ASN A 166 30.62 -9.74 -1.31
C ASN A 166 29.30 -10.53 -1.26
N ARG A 167 28.22 -9.87 -0.84
CA ARG A 167 26.86 -10.36 -1.02
C ARG A 167 26.44 -10.41 -2.49
N LYS A 168 27.09 -9.82 -3.51
CA LYS A 168 26.69 -10.04 -4.92
C LYS A 168 26.82 -11.51 -5.39
N ARG A 169 27.59 -12.34 -4.68
CA ARG A 169 27.61 -13.80 -4.89
C ARG A 169 26.43 -14.53 -4.21
N LEU A 170 25.74 -13.88 -3.25
CA LEU A 170 24.62 -14.41 -2.45
C LEU A 170 23.27 -13.66 -2.65
N ILE A 171 23.26 -12.40 -3.15
CA ILE A 171 22.12 -11.61 -3.64
C ILE A 171 21.83 -12.08 -5.08
N SER A 172 21.76 -13.38 -5.24
CA SER A 172 21.25 -14.02 -6.44
C SER A 172 19.75 -13.77 -6.47
N ARG A 173 19.25 -12.99 -7.43
CA ARG A 173 17.82 -12.66 -7.71
C ARG A 173 16.95 -12.03 -6.58
N ARG A 174 17.08 -12.45 -5.32
CA ARG A 174 16.14 -12.19 -4.22
C ARG A 174 16.20 -10.75 -3.69
N GLY A 175 17.39 -10.16 -3.51
CA GLY A 175 17.50 -8.77 -3.02
C GLY A 175 17.10 -7.69 -4.03
N ILE A 176 17.32 -7.94 -5.33
CA ILE A 176 16.84 -7.05 -6.42
C ILE A 176 15.31 -7.13 -6.53
N SER A 177 14.74 -8.33 -6.43
CA SER A 177 13.30 -8.54 -6.41
C SER A 177 12.65 -7.76 -5.26
N ASN A 178 13.15 -7.90 -4.03
CA ASN A 178 12.58 -7.23 -2.85
C ASN A 178 12.62 -5.70 -2.94
N MET A 179 13.66 -5.11 -3.52
CA MET A 179 13.76 -3.66 -3.69
C MET A 179 12.77 -3.13 -4.74
N LEU A 180 12.61 -3.84 -5.86
CA LEU A 180 11.62 -3.49 -6.88
C LEU A 180 10.18 -3.65 -6.35
N LYS A 181 9.97 -4.62 -5.47
CA LYS A 181 8.70 -4.82 -4.78
C LYS A 181 8.39 -3.67 -3.83
N SER A 182 9.33 -3.24 -3.00
CA SER A 182 9.15 -2.08 -2.10
C SER A 182 8.83 -0.79 -2.87
N ASP A 183 9.52 -0.51 -3.97
CA ASP A 183 9.22 0.67 -4.82
C ASP A 183 7.79 0.61 -5.39
N ARG A 184 7.35 -0.57 -5.87
CA ARG A 184 5.99 -0.78 -6.37
C ARG A 184 4.95 -0.70 -5.26
N ALA A 185 5.23 -1.28 -4.10
CA ALA A 185 4.36 -1.25 -2.94
C ALA A 185 4.13 0.18 -2.46
N PHE A 186 5.20 0.97 -2.38
CA PHE A 186 5.11 2.40 -2.11
C PHE A 186 4.27 3.13 -3.16
N GLY A 187 4.51 2.87 -4.44
CA GLY A 187 3.73 3.45 -5.53
C GLY A 187 2.24 3.10 -5.47
N LEU A 188 1.91 1.85 -5.12
CA LEU A 188 0.53 1.37 -4.97
C LEU A 188 -0.11 1.96 -3.71
N ALA A 189 0.60 2.03 -2.58
CA ALA A 189 0.10 2.69 -1.37
C ALA A 189 -0.25 4.17 -1.59
N LEU A 190 0.55 4.92 -2.36
CA LEU A 190 0.20 6.29 -2.78
C LEU A 190 -1.11 6.32 -3.56
N ARG A 191 -1.32 5.36 -4.47
CA ARG A 191 -2.54 5.26 -5.27
C ARG A 191 -3.76 4.90 -4.42
N CYS A 192 -3.60 3.98 -3.47
CA CYS A 192 -4.64 3.66 -2.49
C CYS A 192 -4.99 4.89 -1.63
N LEU A 193 -4.00 5.66 -1.21
CA LEU A 193 -4.24 6.87 -0.41
C LEU A 193 -5.04 7.93 -1.18
N VAL A 194 -4.72 8.16 -2.46
CA VAL A 194 -5.52 9.04 -3.36
C VAL A 194 -6.96 8.54 -3.48
N HIS A 195 -7.17 7.22 -3.50
CA HIS A 195 -8.50 6.65 -3.61
C HIS A 195 -9.33 6.84 -2.34
N VAL A 196 -8.74 6.65 -1.16
CA VAL A 196 -9.50 6.67 0.10
C VAL A 196 -9.73 8.07 0.67
N LEU A 197 -8.76 9.00 0.53
CA LEU A 197 -8.84 10.35 1.14
C LEU A 197 -10.09 11.16 0.78
N PRO A 198 -10.55 11.19 -0.49
CA PRO A 198 -11.76 11.92 -0.84
C PRO A 198 -13.01 11.40 -0.13
N GLN A 199 -13.03 10.10 0.20
CA GLN A 199 -14.16 9.39 0.80
C GLN A 199 -14.11 9.40 2.34
N SER A 200 -12.93 9.65 2.92
CA SER A 200 -12.72 9.67 4.36
C SER A 200 -13.61 10.69 5.09
N ALA A 201 -14.08 10.29 6.27
CA ALA A 201 -14.64 11.19 7.27
C ALA A 201 -13.52 12.07 7.83
N ILE A 202 -13.88 13.22 8.38
CA ILE A 202 -12.94 14.04 9.15
C ILE A 202 -12.73 13.35 10.49
N SER A 203 -11.47 13.06 10.79
CA SER A 203 -11.03 12.58 12.10
C SER A 203 -9.81 13.35 12.57
N GLU A 204 -9.68 13.50 13.89
CA GLU A 204 -8.54 14.18 14.51
C GLU A 204 -7.22 13.48 14.16
N GLU A 205 -7.17 12.16 14.29
CA GLU A 205 -6.00 11.36 13.97
C GLU A 205 -5.54 11.56 12.52
N LEU A 206 -6.45 11.47 11.56
CA LEU A 206 -6.13 11.64 10.15
C LEU A 206 -5.70 13.08 9.84
N THR A 207 -6.28 14.07 10.50
CA THR A 207 -5.92 15.50 10.36
C THR A 207 -4.51 15.77 10.89
N ILE A 208 -4.17 15.23 12.06
CA ILE A 208 -2.82 15.32 12.64
C ILE A 208 -1.80 14.65 11.72
N LEU A 209 -2.08 13.41 11.30
CA LEU A 209 -1.18 12.68 10.41
C LEU A 209 -1.01 13.39 9.07
N ALA A 210 -2.10 13.88 8.47
CA ALA A 210 -2.05 14.55 7.18
C ALA A 210 -1.29 15.88 7.24
N SER A 211 -1.48 16.67 8.30
CA SER A 211 -0.79 17.97 8.46
C SER A 211 0.71 17.82 8.73
N GLN A 212 1.11 16.76 9.43
CA GLN A 212 2.51 16.51 9.79
C GLN A 212 3.27 15.66 8.77
N HIS A 213 2.57 15.05 7.80
CA HIS A 213 3.20 14.11 6.89
C HIS A 213 4.27 14.77 6.00
N THR A 214 5.48 14.22 6.07
CA THR A 214 6.56 14.57 5.16
C THR A 214 6.96 13.38 4.28
N PHE A 215 6.90 13.58 2.97
CA PHE A 215 7.30 12.55 2.02
C PHE A 215 8.81 12.30 2.06
N GLY A 216 9.18 11.04 2.32
CA GLY A 216 10.56 10.59 2.30
C GLY A 216 11.22 10.53 0.92
N PRO A 217 12.48 10.10 0.86
CA PRO A 217 13.27 10.03 -0.38
C PRO A 217 12.66 9.13 -1.47
N LEU A 218 11.95 8.06 -1.11
CA LEU A 218 11.28 7.17 -2.08
C LEU A 218 10.25 7.91 -2.94
N SER A 219 9.63 8.95 -2.41
CA SER A 219 8.68 9.80 -3.16
C SER A 219 9.31 10.47 -4.40
N ARG A 220 10.65 10.59 -4.46
CA ARG A 220 11.36 11.12 -5.64
C ARG A 220 11.25 10.22 -6.86
N LYS A 221 10.96 8.93 -6.68
CA LYS A 221 10.75 7.97 -7.78
C LYS A 221 9.35 8.07 -8.40
N CYS A 222 8.39 8.65 -7.68
CA CYS A 222 7.00 8.78 -8.12
C CYS A 222 6.51 10.24 -7.97
N PRO A 223 7.15 11.21 -8.67
CA PRO A 223 6.87 12.63 -8.47
C PRO A 223 5.41 13.00 -8.76
N ASP A 224 4.81 12.43 -9.81
CA ASP A 224 3.42 12.71 -10.18
C ASP A 224 2.44 12.19 -9.14
N ARG A 225 2.61 10.93 -8.70
CA ARG A 225 1.76 10.33 -7.64
C ARG A 225 1.90 11.10 -6.33
N LYS A 226 3.11 11.49 -5.97
CA LYS A 226 3.37 12.34 -4.80
C LYS A 226 2.60 13.66 -4.89
N ARG A 227 2.61 14.32 -6.06
CA ARG A 227 1.88 15.57 -6.26
C ARG A 227 0.38 15.38 -6.04
N VAL A 228 -0.21 14.34 -6.64
CA VAL A 228 -1.63 14.04 -6.47
C VAL A 228 -1.98 13.76 -5.00
N VAL A 229 -1.19 12.95 -4.29
CA VAL A 229 -1.43 12.71 -2.86
C VAL A 229 -1.37 14.01 -2.06
N LYS A 230 -0.39 14.89 -2.34
CA LYS A 230 -0.33 16.20 -1.67
C LYS A 230 -1.59 17.04 -1.90
N GLU A 231 -2.09 17.05 -3.12
CA GLU A 231 -3.32 17.77 -3.47
C GLU A 231 -4.52 17.19 -2.71
N GLU A 232 -4.69 15.86 -2.66
CA GLU A 232 -5.77 15.23 -1.91
C GLU A 232 -5.66 15.48 -0.40
N MET A 233 -4.46 15.43 0.16
CA MET A 233 -4.23 15.74 1.57
C MET A 233 -4.59 17.21 1.87
N ALA A 234 -4.21 18.14 1.00
CA ALA A 234 -4.57 19.55 1.15
C ALA A 234 -6.09 19.76 1.08
N ARG A 235 -6.79 19.07 0.14
CA ARG A 235 -8.26 19.11 0.07
C ARG A 235 -8.90 18.53 1.32
N TYR A 236 -8.39 17.42 1.83
CA TYR A 236 -8.87 16.81 3.07
C TYR A 236 -8.74 17.79 4.25
N LEU A 237 -7.57 18.42 4.41
CA LEU A 237 -7.33 19.39 5.49
C LEU A 237 -8.24 20.62 5.36
N ALA A 238 -8.43 21.14 4.15
CA ALA A 238 -9.35 22.26 3.92
C ALA A 238 -10.80 21.92 4.30
N ARG A 239 -11.26 20.67 4.06
CA ARG A 239 -12.58 20.21 4.53
C ARG A 239 -12.64 20.13 6.06
N ALA A 240 -11.58 19.64 6.69
CA ALA A 240 -11.51 19.53 8.16
C ALA A 240 -11.57 20.91 8.85
N GLU A 241 -10.91 21.92 8.27
CA GLU A 241 -10.94 23.31 8.78
C GLU A 241 -12.35 23.93 8.66
N GLN A 242 -13.09 23.61 7.61
CA GLN A 242 -14.44 24.13 7.37
C GLN A 242 -15.50 23.53 8.32
N GLU A 243 -15.39 22.25 8.69
CA GLU A 243 -16.33 21.61 9.62
C GLU A 243 -16.00 21.92 11.09
N GLY A 244 -14.77 22.34 11.39
CA GLY A 244 -14.33 22.71 12.74
C GLY A 244 -14.49 24.20 13.10
N SER A 245 -14.91 25.04 12.16
CA SER A 245 -15.16 26.49 12.34
C SER A 245 -16.64 26.78 12.55
#